data_AF-A0A535VGL4-F1
#
_entry.id   AF-A0A535VGL4-F1
#
_cell.length_a   1.000
_cell.length_b   1.000
_cell.length_c   1.000
_cell.angle_alpha   90.00
_cell.angle_beta   90.00
_cell.angle_gamma   90.00
#
_symmetry.space_group_name_H-M   'P 1'
#
loop_
_entity.id
_entity.type
_entity.pdbx_description
1 polymer ?
#
loop_
_entity_poly.entity_id
_entity_poly.type
_entity_poly.pdbx_seq_one_letter_code
_entity_poly.pdbx_strand_id
1 'polypeptide(L)' 'MRGDMLITLGSSIDAQVYGGKAARLSETLCAGLPEHHMPPGFALHPDCVARTAQSNLLPNERAALEHSLASFKD' A
#
# COMPACT_ATOMS: atom_id res chain seq x y z
N MET A 1 -16.08 -6.50 11.04
CA MET A 1 -15.75 -7.16 9.77
C MET A 1 -14.24 -7.37 9.73
N ARG A 2 -13.75 -8.62 9.70
CA ARG A 2 -12.32 -8.94 9.44
C ARG A 2 -12.16 -9.17 7.93
N GLY A 3 -12.50 -8.17 7.13
CA GLY A 3 -12.18 -8.16 5.70
C GLY A 3 -10.72 -7.72 5.57
N ASP A 4 -9.98 -8.41 4.71
CA ASP A 4 -8.52 -8.30 4.61
C ASP A 4 -8.05 -6.84 4.53
N MET A 5 -7.16 -6.44 5.44
CA MET A 5 -6.63 -5.06 5.52
C MET A 5 -5.68 -4.71 4.36
N LEU A 6 -5.40 -5.69 3.51
CA LEU A 6 -4.44 -5.68 2.41
C LEU A 6 -5.08 -6.41 1.23
N ILE A 7 -4.82 -5.93 0.01
CA ILE A 7 -5.20 -6.60 -1.24
C ILE A 7 -3.98 -6.72 -2.15
N THR A 8 -3.74 -7.91 -2.69
CA THR A 8 -2.59 -8.18 -3.57
C THR A 8 -2.83 -7.60 -4.95
N LEU A 9 -1.81 -6.95 -5.53
CA LEU A 9 -1.84 -6.52 -6.94
C LEU A 9 -1.90 -7.75 -7.86
N GLY A 10 -2.63 -7.64 -8.98
CA GLY A 10 -2.99 -8.79 -9.82
C GLY A 10 -4.35 -9.41 -9.47
N SER A 11 -5.10 -8.81 -8.54
CA SER A 11 -6.49 -9.17 -8.23
C SER A 11 -7.47 -8.06 -8.65
N SER A 12 -8.78 -8.31 -8.57
CA SER A 12 -9.78 -7.28 -8.84
C SER A 12 -9.79 -6.25 -7.71
N ILE A 13 -9.37 -5.01 -8.00
CA ILE A 13 -9.31 -3.91 -7.03
C ILE A 13 -10.33 -2.85 -7.41
N ASP A 14 -11.20 -2.49 -6.46
CA ASP A 14 -12.12 -1.36 -6.61
C ASP A 14 -11.37 -0.02 -6.43
N ALA A 15 -11.33 0.77 -7.50
CA ALA A 15 -10.72 2.09 -7.51
C ALA A 15 -11.39 3.09 -6.56
N GLN A 16 -12.67 2.91 -6.22
CA GLN A 16 -13.38 3.75 -5.24
C GLN A 16 -12.93 3.49 -3.81
N VAL A 17 -12.42 2.28 -3.52
CA VAL A 17 -11.98 1.87 -2.18
C VAL A 17 -10.47 2.04 -2.02
N TYR A 18 -9.67 1.51 -2.95
CA TYR A 18 -8.21 1.47 -2.82
C TYR A 18 -7.49 2.55 -3.65
N GLY A 19 -8.25 3.38 -4.39
CA GLY A 19 -7.74 4.46 -5.22
C GLY A 19 -7.34 4.02 -6.63
N GLY A 20 -7.43 4.96 -7.58
CA GLY A 20 -7.19 4.69 -9.00
C GLY A 20 -5.79 4.18 -9.35
N LYS A 21 -4.76 4.53 -8.56
CA LYS A 21 -3.39 4.01 -8.76
C LYS A 21 -3.29 2.51 -8.48
N ALA A 22 -3.84 2.05 -7.35
CA ALA A 22 -3.81 0.65 -6.97
C ALA A 22 -4.57 -0.21 -7.98
N ALA A 23 -5.77 0.24 -8.38
CA ALA A 23 -6.55 -0.41 -9.42
C ALA A 23 -5.78 -0.52 -10.74
N ARG A 24 -5.17 0.59 -11.19
CA ARG A 24 -4.42 0.62 -12.45
C ARG A 24 -3.17 -0.25 -12.42
N LEU A 25 -2.45 -0.28 -11.31
CA LEU A 25 -1.31 -1.19 -11.12
C LEU A 25 -1.79 -2.64 -11.18
N SER A 26 -2.88 -2.99 -10.50
CA SER A 26 -3.41 -4.36 -10.51
C SER A 26 -3.78 -4.84 -11.92
N GLU A 27 -4.47 -4.00 -12.70
CA GLU A 27 -4.78 -4.28 -14.11
C GLU A 27 -3.53 -4.51 -14.96
N THR A 28 -2.51 -3.68 -14.72
CA THR A 28 -1.21 -3.73 -15.41
C THR A 28 -0.50 -5.06 -15.14
N LEU A 29 -0.56 -5.57 -13.91
CA LEU A 29 0.00 -6.88 -13.57
C LEU A 29 -0.81 -8.02 -14.22
N CYS A 30 -2.15 -7.95 -14.18
CA CYS A 30 -3.04 -8.92 -14.84
C CYS A 30 -2.83 -8.98 -16.36
N ALA A 31 -2.43 -7.86 -16.98
CA ALA A 31 -2.13 -7.80 -18.40
C ALA A 31 -0.82 -8.52 -18.80
N GLY A 32 -0.08 -9.08 -17.82
CA GLY A 32 1.09 -9.90 -18.08
C GLY A 32 2.31 -9.06 -18.49
N LEU A 33 2.40 -7.82 -18.04
CA LEU A 33 3.63 -7.04 -18.18
C LEU A 33 4.79 -7.78 -17.51
N PRO A 34 5.99 -7.77 -18.12
CA PRO A 34 7.11 -8.49 -17.55
C PRO A 34 7.40 -8.04 -16.11
N GLU A 35 7.71 -8.98 -15.22
CA GLU A 35 7.93 -8.72 -13.78
C GLU A 35 9.04 -7.67 -13.53
N HIS A 36 9.98 -7.51 -14.46
CA HIS A 36 11.03 -6.47 -14.39
C HIS A 36 10.51 -5.05 -14.63
N HIS A 37 9.33 -4.89 -15.23
CA HIS A 37 8.66 -3.60 -15.42
C HIS A 37 7.61 -3.32 -14.35
N MET A 38 7.06 -4.37 -13.74
CA MET A 38 6.10 -4.24 -12.65
C MET A 38 6.34 -5.32 -11.58
N PRO A 39 6.94 -4.96 -10.44
CA PRO A 39 7.16 -5.91 -9.36
C PRO A 39 5.83 -6.28 -8.67
N PRO A 40 5.76 -7.46 -8.02
CA PRO A 40 4.61 -7.84 -7.20
C PRO A 40 4.45 -6.88 -6.02
N GLY A 41 3.22 -6.75 -5.51
CA GLY A 41 2.95 -5.85 -4.40
C GLY A 41 1.52 -5.96 -3.88
N PHE A 42 1.15 -5.03 -2.99
CA PHE A 42 -0.17 -4.96 -2.38
C PHE A 42 -0.62 -3.51 -2.15
N ALA A 43 -1.92 -3.33 -1.95
CA ALA A 43 -2.52 -2.07 -1.50
C ALA A 43 -3.12 -2.23 -0.11
N LEU A 44 -2.96 -1.20 0.74
CA LEU A 44 -3.56 -1.12 2.06
C LEU A 44 -4.99 -0.63 1.98
N HIS A 45 -5.89 -1.22 2.75
CA HIS A 45 -7.25 -0.72 2.88
C HIS A 45 -7.23 0.70 3.49
N PRO A 46 -8.04 1.65 3.00
CA PRO A 46 -8.06 3.04 3.50
C PRO A 46 -8.31 3.11 5.01
N ASP A 47 -9.14 2.25 5.59
CA ASP A 47 -9.33 2.19 7.05
C ASP A 47 -8.05 1.88 7.83
N CYS A 48 -7.14 1.06 7.26
CA CYS A 48 -5.85 0.79 7.88
C CYS A 48 -4.98 2.05 7.87
N VAL A 49 -4.94 2.75 6.74
CA VAL A 49 -4.23 4.02 6.60
C VAL A 49 -4.84 5.08 7.52
N ALA A 50 -6.16 5.20 7.57
CA ALA A 50 -6.87 6.18 8.38
C ALA A 50 -6.66 5.92 9.87
N ARG A 51 -6.72 4.66 10.34
CA ARG A 51 -6.38 4.33 11.73
C ARG A 51 -4.94 4.70 12.05
N THR A 52 -3.98 4.35 11.20
CA THR A 52 -2.57 4.70 11.42
C THR A 52 -2.34 6.21 11.38
N ALA A 53 -3.03 6.94 10.51
CA ALA A 53 -2.94 8.39 10.39
C ALA A 53 -3.62 9.12 11.56
N GLN A 54 -4.68 8.53 12.13
CA GLN A 54 -5.40 9.05 13.30
C GLN A 54 -4.75 8.65 14.63
N SER A 55 -3.94 7.59 14.64
CA SER A 55 -3.01 7.34 15.73
C SER A 55 -2.06 8.53 15.79
N ASN A 56 -2.21 9.37 16.81
CA ASN A 56 -1.21 10.36 17.17
C ASN A 56 0.09 9.59 17.41
N LEU A 57 0.92 9.46 16.38
CA LEU A 57 2.26 8.93 16.52
C LEU A 57 2.90 9.73 17.63
N LEU A 58 3.22 9.06 18.73
CA LEU A 58 3.92 9.71 19.82
C LEU A 58 5.24 10.25 19.22
N PRO A 59 5.75 11.41 19.69
CA PRO A 59 6.91 12.04 19.07
C PRO A 59 8.13 11.11 18.87
N ASN A 60 8.28 10.11 19.74
CA ASN A 60 9.29 9.05 19.63
C ASN A 60 9.02 8.04 18.51
N GLU A 61 7.77 7.65 18.25
CA GLU A 61 7.38 6.73 17.17
C GLU A 61 7.58 7.40 15.81
N ARG A 62 7.26 8.69 15.71
CA ARG A 62 7.55 9.51 14.53
C ARG A 62 9.05 9.62 14.27
N ALA A 63 9.84 9.95 15.29
CA ALA A 63 11.29 10.08 15.15
C ALA A 63 11.96 8.76 14.75
N ALA A 64 11.47 7.62 15.26
CA ALA A 64 11.96 6.31 14.88
C ALA A 64 11.64 5.98 13.41
N LEU A 65 10.42 6.30 12.95
CA LEU A 65 10.02 6.11 11.55
C LEU A 65 10.84 6.98 10.60
N GLU A 66 11.04 8.27 10.93
CA GLU A 66 11.86 9.20 10.16
C GLU A 66 13.31 8.70 10.04
N HIS A 67 13.87 8.16 11.13
CA HIS A 67 15.21 7.58 11.11
C HIS A 67 15.30 6.33 10.23
N SER A 68 14.34 5.41 10.34
CA SER A 68 14.29 4.21 9.50
C SER A 68 14.14 4.53 8.01
N LEU A 69 13.30 5.51 7.66
CA LEU A 69 13.14 5.98 6.28
C LEU A 69 14.41 6.63 5.73
N ALA A 70 15.11 7.44 6.54
CA ALA A 70 16.38 8.05 6.13
C ALA A 70 17.50 7.03 5.93
N SER A 71 17.43 5.88 6.61
CA SER A 71 18.38 4.78 6.48
C SER A 71 18.07 3.81 5.34
N PHE A 72 16.87 3.88 4.76
CA PHE A 72 16.47 3.03 3.64
C PHE A 72 17.10 3.57 2.34
N LYS A 73 18.01 2.80 1.74
CA LYS A 73 18.57 3.07 0.41
C LYS A 73 18.25 1.89 -0.51
N ASP A 74 17.93 2.21 -1.76
CA ASP A 74 17.63 1.28 -2.86
C ASP A 74 18.68 0.17 -3.02
#